data_AF-A0A6A4L685-F1
#
_entry.id   AF-A0A6A4L685-F1
#
_cell.length_a   1.000
_cell.length_b   1.000
_cell.length_c   1.000
_cell.angle_alpha   90.00
_cell.angle_beta   90.00
_cell.angle_gamma   90.00
#
_symmetry.space_group_name_H-M   'P 1'
#
loop_
_entity.id
_entity.type
_entity.pdbx_description
1 polymer ?
#
loop_
_entity_poly.entity_id
_entity_poly.type
_entity_poly.pdbx_seq_one_letter_code
_entity_poly.pdbx_strand_id
1 'polypeptide(L)'
;MMKSLGSLVSIFLLSMIISVSAQTYLITETCNTSTYNNLCVSTLELGPQKFQLTPKGLSLVVINSVKAKATSIVKDIGNVIALIPLVEKPLSQCFEFYNEVVNDYIPKGVEALENDDPKTAFEIISKTAVGAYECEKILISTGEKFADLLRGWKGIGGSSKNVYRLLVIALEILSKLV
;
A
#
# COMPACT_ATOMS: atom_id res chain seq x y z
N MET A 1 1.22 -3.07 -49.34
CA MET A 1 2.45 -3.50 -48.62
C MET A 1 2.03 -4.38 -47.43
N MET A 2 2.19 -5.69 -47.56
CA MET A 2 1.82 -6.66 -46.52
C MET A 2 3.06 -6.87 -45.64
N LYS A 3 3.06 -6.38 -44.39
CA LYS A 3 4.16 -6.66 -43.45
C LYS A 3 4.16 -8.16 -43.20
N SER A 4 5.31 -8.82 -43.37
CA SER A 4 5.41 -10.27 -43.15
C SER A 4 5.06 -10.60 -41.70
N LEU A 5 4.46 -11.77 -41.47
CA LEU A 5 4.10 -12.22 -40.12
C LEU A 5 5.32 -12.23 -39.18
N GLY A 6 6.51 -12.55 -39.70
CA GLY A 6 7.77 -12.46 -38.97
C GLY A 6 8.16 -11.02 -38.59
N SER A 7 7.88 -10.04 -39.44
CA SER A 7 8.10 -8.62 -39.11
C SER A 7 7.15 -8.13 -38.01
N LEU A 8 5.89 -8.58 -38.01
CA LEU A 8 4.92 -8.23 -36.97
C LEU A 8 5.29 -8.85 -35.61
N VAL A 9 5.72 -10.13 -35.60
CA VAL A 9 6.18 -10.81 -34.38
C VAL A 9 7.42 -10.12 -33.81
N SER A 10 8.38 -9.76 -34.66
CA SER A 10 9.60 -9.07 -34.22
C SER A 10 9.30 -7.70 -33.59
N ILE A 11 8.41 -6.90 -34.21
CA ILE A 11 7.99 -5.60 -33.67
C ILE A 11 7.31 -5.77 -32.30
N PHE A 12 6.44 -6.78 -32.17
CA PHE A 12 5.75 -7.05 -30.92
C PHE A 12 6.73 -7.40 -29.79
N LEU A 13 7.70 -8.29 -30.05
CA LEU A 13 8.72 -8.68 -29.07
C LEU A 13 9.59 -7.49 -28.63
N LEU A 14 10.04 -6.66 -29.57
CA LEU A 14 10.82 -5.45 -29.29
C LEU A 14 10.04 -4.47 -28.40
N SER A 15 8.75 -4.25 -28.70
CA SER A 15 7.90 -3.35 -27.89
C SER A 15 7.72 -3.85 -26.45
N MET A 16 7.66 -5.17 -26.26
CA MET A 16 7.54 -5.81 -24.95
C MET A 16 8.82 -5.64 -24.13
N ILE A 17 9.98 -5.85 -24.75
CA ILE A 17 11.29 -5.71 -24.10
C ILE A 17 11.51 -4.26 -23.61
N ILE A 18 11.20 -3.26 -24.44
CA ILE A 18 11.34 -1.84 -24.09
C ILE A 18 10.44 -1.48 -22.91
N SER A 19 9.21 -2.00 -22.89
CA SER A 19 8.25 -1.72 -21.82
C SER A 19 8.72 -2.29 -20.48
N VAL A 20 9.23 -3.53 -20.48
CA VAL A 20 9.76 -4.19 -19.28
C VAL A 20 11.00 -3.47 -18.76
N SER A 21 11.94 -3.06 -19.63
CA SER A 21 13.15 -2.37 -19.18
C SER A 21 12.87 -1.00 -18.57
N ALA A 22 11.94 -0.24 -19.15
CA ALA A 22 11.50 1.05 -18.60
C ALA A 22 10.83 0.90 -17.22
N GLN A 23 9.99 -0.13 -17.06
CA GLN A 23 9.34 -0.46 -15.80
C GLN A 23 10.36 -0.82 -14.71
N THR A 24 11.28 -1.74 -14.98
CA THR A 24 12.32 -2.14 -14.02
C THR A 24 13.21 -0.97 -13.62
N TYR A 25 13.57 -0.12 -14.58
CA TYR A 25 14.35 1.09 -14.32
C TYR A 25 13.61 2.05 -13.37
N LEU A 26 12.34 2.37 -13.66
CA LEU A 26 11.56 3.31 -12.84
C LEU A 26 11.34 2.78 -11.40
N ILE A 27 11.07 1.49 -11.24
CA ILE A 27 10.93 0.87 -9.91
C ILE A 27 12.25 0.95 -9.15
N THR A 28 13.37 0.62 -9.80
CA THR A 28 14.69 0.65 -9.19
C THR A 28 15.07 2.06 -8.75
N GLU A 29 14.89 3.05 -9.63
CA GLU A 29 15.14 4.46 -9.32
C GLU A 29 14.26 4.95 -8.16
N THR A 30 12.98 4.58 -8.19
CA THR A 30 12.01 4.98 -7.16
C THR A 30 12.34 4.36 -5.80
N CYS A 31 12.59 3.06 -5.76
CA CYS A 31 12.79 2.33 -4.51
C CYS A 31 14.21 2.48 -3.94
N ASN A 32 15.22 2.80 -4.75
CA ASN A 32 16.59 3.04 -4.24
C ASN A 32 16.65 4.20 -3.25
N THR A 33 15.78 5.20 -3.40
CA THR A 33 15.67 6.33 -2.46
C THR A 33 14.71 6.06 -1.31
N SER A 34 14.03 4.92 -1.28
CA SER A 34 12.99 4.63 -0.30
C SER A 34 13.55 4.14 1.03
N THR A 35 13.00 4.64 2.13
CA THR A 35 13.28 4.16 3.49
C THR A 35 12.99 2.66 3.65
N TYR A 36 12.07 2.11 2.85
CA TYR A 36 11.66 0.71 2.90
C TYR A 36 11.89 0.01 1.56
N ASN A 37 13.12 0.11 1.02
CA ASN A 37 13.53 -0.43 -0.28
C ASN A 37 12.96 -1.82 -0.62
N ASN A 38 13.20 -2.84 0.21
CA ASN A 38 12.72 -4.20 -0.07
C ASN A 38 11.18 -4.30 -0.16
N LEU A 39 10.47 -3.55 0.69
CA LEU A 39 9.00 -3.52 0.66
C LEU A 39 8.50 -2.73 -0.55
N CYS A 40 9.18 -1.64 -0.92
CA CYS A 40 8.89 -0.86 -2.11
C CYS A 40 9.01 -1.72 -3.37
N VAL A 41 10.15 -2.40 -3.57
CA VAL A 41 10.41 -3.26 -4.74
C VAL A 41 9.35 -4.36 -4.82
N SER A 42 9.19 -5.15 -3.76
CA SER A 42 8.24 -6.26 -3.76
C SER A 42 6.78 -5.83 -3.96
N THR A 43 6.39 -4.64 -3.46
CA THR A 43 5.04 -4.10 -3.67
C THR A 43 4.84 -3.67 -5.12
N LEU A 44 5.81 -2.97 -5.70
CA LEU A 44 5.70 -2.45 -7.05
C LEU A 44 5.76 -3.58 -8.08
N GLU A 45 6.68 -4.53 -7.95
CA GLU A 45 6.80 -5.66 -8.89
C GLU A 45 5.53 -6.52 -8.99
N LEU A 46 4.79 -6.68 -7.89
CA LEU A 46 3.52 -7.42 -7.85
C LEU A 46 2.31 -6.61 -8.34
N GLY A 47 2.47 -5.30 -8.58
CA GLY A 47 1.40 -4.44 -9.05
C GLY A 47 1.02 -4.67 -10.52
N PRO A 48 -0.04 -4.02 -11.02
CA PRO A 48 -0.37 -4.05 -12.45
C PRO A 48 0.67 -3.26 -13.26
N GLN A 49 1.28 -3.92 -14.27
CA GLN A 49 2.35 -3.31 -15.09
C GLN A 49 1.94 -1.97 -15.72
N LYS A 50 0.66 -1.81 -16.11
CA LYS A 50 0.15 -0.58 -16.73
C LYS A 50 0.32 0.68 -15.86
N PHE A 51 0.40 0.51 -14.54
CA PHE A 51 0.60 1.62 -13.61
C PHE A 51 2.07 1.86 -13.27
N GLN A 52 3.00 1.02 -13.73
CA GLN A 52 4.40 1.08 -13.29
C GLN A 52 5.32 1.84 -14.24
N LEU A 53 4.73 2.63 -15.13
CA LEU A 53 5.45 3.44 -16.11
C LEU A 53 5.53 4.93 -15.72
N THR A 54 4.86 5.35 -14.64
CA THR A 54 4.89 6.73 -14.16
C THR A 54 4.92 6.78 -12.62
N PRO A 55 5.50 7.83 -12.00
CA PRO A 55 5.48 7.96 -10.54
C PRO A 55 4.05 8.03 -9.98
N LYS A 56 3.11 8.69 -10.66
CA LYS A 56 1.68 8.68 -10.32
C LYS A 56 1.13 7.26 -10.26
N GLY A 57 1.42 6.44 -11.26
CA GLY A 57 0.98 5.06 -11.28
C GLY A 57 1.66 4.18 -10.22
N LEU A 58 2.95 4.40 -9.93
CA LEU A 58 3.62 3.74 -8.80
C LEU A 58 2.95 4.09 -7.47
N SER A 59 2.60 5.36 -7.23
CA SER A 59 1.82 5.78 -6.06
C SER A 59 0.48 5.04 -5.98
N LEU A 60 -0.25 4.90 -7.09
CA LEU A 60 -1.50 4.16 -7.13
C LEU A 60 -1.33 2.68 -6.76
N VAL A 61 -0.24 2.03 -7.19
CA VAL A 61 0.06 0.64 -6.81
C VAL A 61 0.25 0.51 -5.30
N VAL A 62 1.03 1.41 -4.71
CA VAL A 62 1.33 1.39 -3.27
C VAL A 62 0.06 1.71 -2.45
N ILE A 63 -0.70 2.74 -2.82
CA ILE A 63 -1.94 3.15 -2.16
C ILE A 63 -3.00 2.04 -2.22
N ASN A 64 -3.16 1.36 -3.36
CA ASN A 64 -4.05 0.20 -3.43
C ASN A 64 -3.58 -0.98 -2.57
N SER A 65 -2.27 -1.18 -2.44
CA SER A 65 -1.70 -2.17 -1.53
C SER A 65 -1.99 -1.85 -0.06
N VAL A 66 -2.04 -0.55 0.31
CA VAL A 66 -2.49 -0.11 1.64
C VAL A 66 -3.93 -0.54 1.87
N LYS A 67 -4.85 -0.26 0.94
CA LYS A 67 -6.27 -0.64 1.08
C LYS A 67 -6.45 -2.15 1.28
N ALA A 68 -5.73 -2.97 0.51
CA ALA A 68 -5.79 -4.43 0.63
C ALA A 68 -5.35 -4.90 2.04
N LYS A 69 -4.25 -4.36 2.56
CA LYS A 69 -3.76 -4.69 3.92
C LYS A 69 -4.69 -4.16 5.01
N ALA A 70 -5.16 -2.92 4.90
CA ALA A 70 -6.12 -2.33 5.83
C ALA A 70 -7.41 -3.16 5.92
N THR A 71 -7.91 -3.64 4.78
CA THR A 71 -9.09 -4.53 4.72
C THR A 71 -8.86 -5.82 5.51
N SER A 72 -7.68 -6.44 5.39
CA SER A 72 -7.33 -7.61 6.20
C SER A 72 -7.30 -7.28 7.68
N ILE A 73 -6.73 -6.13 8.07
CA ILE A 73 -6.64 -5.71 9.46
C ILE A 73 -8.02 -5.47 10.07
N VAL A 74 -8.95 -4.81 9.35
CA VAL A 74 -10.34 -4.63 9.82
C VAL A 74 -10.97 -5.98 10.11
N LYS A 75 -10.84 -6.94 9.18
CA LYS A 75 -11.36 -8.30 9.36
C LYS A 75 -10.73 -8.99 10.57
N ASP A 76 -9.42 -8.91 10.71
CA ASP A 76 -8.68 -9.59 11.76
C ASP A 76 -9.00 -9.01 13.15
N ILE A 77 -9.04 -7.68 13.28
CA ILE A 77 -9.45 -7.01 14.53
C ILE A 77 -10.90 -7.37 14.87
N GLY A 78 -11.82 -7.30 13.90
CA GLY A 78 -13.23 -7.64 14.12
C GLY A 78 -13.42 -9.07 14.62
N ASN A 79 -12.70 -10.03 14.02
CA ASN A 79 -12.73 -11.43 14.47
C ASN A 79 -12.20 -11.59 15.89
N VAL A 80 -11.12 -10.90 16.23
CA VAL A 80 -10.54 -10.99 17.57
C VAL A 80 -11.45 -10.36 18.62
N ILE A 81 -12.06 -9.21 18.34
CA ILE A 81 -13.04 -8.57 19.23
C ILE A 81 -14.22 -9.51 19.49
N ALA A 82 -14.73 -10.17 18.45
CA ALA A 82 -15.84 -11.11 18.58
C ALA A 82 -15.49 -12.35 19.44
N LEU A 83 -14.24 -12.82 19.37
CA LEU A 83 -13.78 -13.98 20.15
C LEU A 83 -13.37 -13.62 21.59
N ILE A 84 -12.80 -12.43 21.78
CA ILE A 84 -12.21 -11.98 23.04
C ILE A 84 -12.72 -10.55 23.32
N PRO A 85 -13.93 -10.39 23.88
CA PRO A 85 -14.51 -9.07 24.15
C PRO A 85 -13.65 -8.17 25.05
N LEU A 86 -12.76 -8.76 25.87
CA LEU A 86 -11.80 -8.04 26.71
C LEU A 86 -10.86 -7.11 25.93
N VAL A 87 -10.63 -7.38 24.64
CA VAL A 87 -9.79 -6.54 23.78
C VAL A 87 -10.59 -5.56 22.92
N GLU A 88 -11.91 -5.50 23.05
CA GLU A 88 -12.75 -4.55 22.31
C GLU A 88 -12.31 -3.11 22.56
N LYS A 89 -12.36 -2.66 23.82
CA LYS A 89 -12.02 -1.28 24.20
C LYS A 89 -10.66 -0.81 23.66
N PRO A 90 -9.54 -1.55 23.80
CA PRO A 90 -8.27 -1.10 23.24
C PRO A 90 -8.18 -1.17 21.72
N LEU A 91 -9.04 -1.92 21.03
CA LEU A 91 -8.94 -2.14 19.59
C LEU A 91 -9.97 -1.39 18.75
N SER A 92 -11.10 -0.95 19.33
CA SER A 92 -12.19 -0.30 18.58
C SER A 92 -11.72 0.92 17.80
N GLN A 93 -10.85 1.74 18.40
CA GLN A 93 -10.29 2.91 17.70
C GLN A 93 -9.54 2.53 16.42
N CYS A 94 -8.79 1.42 16.44
CA CYS A 94 -8.06 0.96 15.27
C CYS A 94 -8.94 0.23 14.27
N PHE A 95 -9.97 -0.46 14.74
CA PHE A 95 -10.99 -1.02 13.87
C PHE A 95 -11.68 0.09 13.05
N GLU A 96 -12.15 1.14 13.72
CA GLU A 96 -12.80 2.29 13.09
C GLU A 96 -11.85 3.02 12.14
N PHE A 97 -10.63 3.35 12.60
CA PHE A 97 -9.62 4.00 11.77
C PHE A 97 -9.34 3.22 10.48
N TYR A 98 -9.05 1.91 10.58
CA TYR A 98 -8.77 1.12 9.36
C TYR A 98 -10.00 0.97 8.47
N ASN A 99 -11.21 1.01 9.03
CA ASN A 99 -12.44 1.04 8.25
C ASN A 99 -12.57 2.36 7.45
N GLU A 100 -12.20 3.50 8.04
CA GLU A 100 -12.09 4.79 7.32
C GLU A 100 -10.98 4.77 6.27
N VAL A 101 -9.83 4.14 6.55
CA VAL A 101 -8.75 3.98 5.55
C VAL A 101 -9.29 3.28 4.30
N VAL A 102 -10.06 2.20 4.47
CA VAL A 102 -10.57 1.38 3.37
C VAL A 102 -11.66 2.09 2.57
N ASN A 103 -12.58 2.76 3.28
CA ASN A 103 -13.81 3.28 2.69
C ASN A 103 -13.76 4.77 2.35
N ASP A 104 -12.83 5.53 2.91
CA ASP A 104 -12.77 6.98 2.76
C ASP A 104 -11.38 7.49 2.34
N TYR A 105 -10.35 7.31 3.18
CA TYR A 105 -9.05 7.96 2.95
C TYR A 105 -8.36 7.46 1.68
N ILE A 106 -8.29 6.14 1.47
CA ILE A 106 -7.66 5.62 0.26
C ILE A 106 -8.49 5.96 -1.00
N PRO A 107 -9.82 5.78 -1.04
CA PRO A 107 -10.63 6.24 -2.16
C PRO A 107 -10.42 7.72 -2.52
N LYS A 108 -10.45 8.63 -1.53
CA LYS A 108 -10.22 10.07 -1.77
C LYS A 108 -8.79 10.36 -2.26
N GLY A 109 -7.79 9.67 -1.72
CA GLY A 109 -6.41 9.81 -2.19
C GLY A 109 -6.21 9.33 -3.63
N VAL A 110 -6.90 8.25 -4.02
CA VAL A 110 -6.91 7.76 -5.41
C VAL A 110 -7.62 8.75 -6.33
N GLU A 111 -8.80 9.24 -5.94
CA GLU A 111 -9.57 10.23 -6.71
C GLU A 111 -8.76 11.51 -6.94
N ALA A 112 -8.08 12.01 -5.90
CA ALA A 112 -7.19 13.17 -6.02
C ALA A 112 -6.08 12.93 -7.05
N LEU A 113 -5.44 11.75 -7.03
CA LEU A 113 -4.45 11.40 -8.06
C LEU A 113 -5.08 11.31 -9.44
N GLU A 114 -6.23 10.66 -9.59
CA GLU A 114 -6.92 10.53 -10.87
C GLU A 114 -7.24 11.90 -11.49
N ASN A 115 -7.58 12.89 -10.65
CA ASN A 115 -7.83 14.28 -11.04
C ASN A 115 -6.57 15.17 -11.15
N ASP A 116 -5.37 14.57 -11.14
CA ASP A 116 -4.08 15.27 -11.21
C ASP A 116 -3.85 16.29 -10.07
N ASP A 117 -4.36 15.99 -8.87
CA ASP A 117 -4.12 16.72 -7.62
C ASP A 117 -3.26 15.89 -6.63
N PRO A 118 -1.94 15.79 -6.86
CA PRO A 118 -1.03 15.04 -6.00
C PRO A 118 -0.86 15.68 -4.62
N LYS A 119 -1.15 16.98 -4.46
CA LYS A 119 -1.04 17.68 -3.18
C LYS A 119 -2.11 17.19 -2.21
N THR A 120 -3.36 17.14 -2.65
CA THR A 120 -4.45 16.60 -1.82
C THR A 120 -4.21 15.13 -1.48
N ALA A 121 -3.71 14.34 -2.44
CA ALA A 121 -3.32 12.95 -2.17
C ALA A 121 -2.22 12.86 -1.09
N PHE A 122 -1.17 13.69 -1.19
CA PHE A 122 -0.11 13.74 -0.18
C PHE A 122 -0.64 14.06 1.21
N GLU A 123 -1.51 15.07 1.35
CA GLU A 123 -2.09 15.47 2.62
C GLU A 123 -2.95 14.35 3.25
N ILE A 124 -3.75 13.66 2.46
CA ILE A 124 -4.58 12.53 2.92
C ILE A 124 -3.69 11.36 3.37
N ILE A 125 -2.71 10.97 2.55
CA ILE A 125 -1.81 9.86 2.86
C ILE A 125 -0.94 10.18 4.08
N SER A 126 -0.53 11.44 4.26
CA SER A 126 0.25 11.89 5.42
C SER A 126 -0.52 11.72 6.72
N LYS A 127 -1.78 12.20 6.77
CA LYS A 127 -2.66 12.01 7.93
C LYS A 127 -2.93 10.53 8.20
N THR A 128 -3.13 9.76 7.14
CA THR A 128 -3.32 8.31 7.23
C THR A 128 -2.10 7.60 7.80
N ALA A 129 -0.88 8.01 7.43
CA ALA A 129 0.36 7.45 7.96
C ALA A 129 0.48 7.65 9.48
N VAL A 130 0.12 8.84 9.99
CA VAL A 130 0.12 9.14 11.43
C VAL A 130 -0.85 8.20 12.17
N GLY A 131 -2.09 8.08 11.68
CA GLY A 131 -3.08 7.18 12.30
C GLY A 131 -2.64 5.70 12.28
N ALA A 132 -2.07 5.24 11.17
CA ALA A 132 -1.57 3.87 11.04
C ALA A 132 -0.41 3.58 12.01
N TYR A 133 0.48 4.55 12.23
CA TYR A 133 1.56 4.44 13.20
C TYR A 133 1.04 4.36 14.64
N GLU A 134 0.06 5.19 15.01
CA GLU A 134 -0.60 5.10 16.32
C GLU A 134 -1.26 3.74 16.52
N CYS A 135 -1.95 3.23 15.50
CA CYS A 135 -2.57 1.92 15.56
C CYS A 135 -1.58 0.76 15.63
N GLU A 136 -0.43 0.85 14.97
CA GLU A 136 0.65 -0.14 15.15
C GLU A 136 1.04 -0.27 16.63
N LYS A 137 1.23 0.86 17.33
CA LYS A 137 1.59 0.86 18.76
C LYS A 137 0.48 0.26 19.63
N ILE A 138 -0.77 0.59 19.35
CA ILE A 138 -1.94 0.05 20.09
C ILE A 138 -2.03 -1.47 19.88
N LEU A 139 -1.88 -1.94 18.63
CA LEU A 139 -1.96 -3.36 18.30
C LEU A 139 -0.81 -4.17 18.94
N ILE A 140 0.41 -3.63 18.94
CA ILE A 140 1.55 -4.27 19.60
C ILE A 140 1.31 -4.37 21.11
N SER A 141 1.00 -3.26 21.77
CA SER A 141 0.81 -3.22 23.23
C SER A 141 -0.37 -4.09 23.69
N THR A 142 -1.47 -4.12 22.93
CA THR A 142 -2.59 -5.03 23.20
C THR A 142 -2.18 -6.49 23.04
N GLY A 143 -1.39 -6.79 22.00
CA GLY A 143 -0.83 -8.12 21.77
C GLY A 143 0.03 -8.63 22.91
N GLU A 144 0.90 -7.76 23.44
CA GLU A 144 1.75 -8.07 24.59
C GLU A 144 0.91 -8.28 25.86
N LYS A 145 -0.04 -7.39 26.13
CA LYS A 145 -0.88 -7.43 27.32
C LYS A 145 -1.77 -8.68 27.38
N PHE A 146 -2.26 -9.14 26.23
CA PHE A 146 -3.19 -10.27 26.14
C PHE A 146 -2.56 -11.49 25.45
N ALA A 147 -1.23 -11.63 25.50
CA ALA A 147 -0.48 -12.66 24.76
C ALA A 147 -1.01 -14.08 24.98
N ASP A 148 -1.44 -14.42 26.20
CA ASP A 148 -1.97 -15.74 26.55
C ASP A 148 -3.31 -16.06 25.87
N LEU A 149 -4.13 -15.03 25.62
CA LEU A 149 -5.43 -15.14 24.96
C LEU A 149 -5.29 -15.04 23.44
N LEU A 150 -4.30 -14.29 22.98
CA LEU A 150 -4.10 -13.89 21.59
C LEU A 150 -3.14 -14.81 20.83
N ARG A 151 -3.37 -16.13 20.91
CA ARG A 151 -2.62 -17.12 20.13
C ARG A 151 -2.76 -16.81 18.62
N GLY A 152 -1.68 -16.35 17.98
CA GLY A 152 -1.65 -15.96 16.56
C GLY A 152 -1.59 -14.45 16.26
N TRP A 153 -1.69 -13.59 17.28
CA TRP A 153 -1.78 -12.14 17.13
C TRP A 153 -0.54 -11.44 16.53
N LYS A 154 0.63 -12.07 16.57
CA LYS A 154 1.83 -11.57 15.89
C LYS A 154 1.59 -11.24 14.41
N GLY A 155 0.62 -11.87 13.75
CA GLY A 155 0.24 -11.57 12.36
C GLY A 155 -0.44 -10.21 12.17
N ILE A 156 -1.25 -9.74 13.12
CA ILE A 156 -2.04 -8.50 13.00
C ILE A 156 -1.14 -7.27 13.22
N GLY A 157 -0.29 -7.30 14.26
CA GLY A 157 0.72 -6.26 14.49
C GLY A 157 1.70 -6.12 13.31
N GLY A 158 2.14 -7.25 12.74
CA GLY A 158 2.98 -7.25 11.53
C GLY A 158 2.28 -6.70 10.28
N SER A 159 0.97 -6.92 10.14
CA SER A 159 0.18 -6.38 9.03
C SER A 159 -0.03 -4.87 9.16
N SER A 160 -0.31 -4.37 10.36
CA SER A 160 -0.40 -2.92 10.66
C SER A 160 0.91 -2.19 10.36
N LYS A 161 2.04 -2.78 10.77
CA LYS A 161 3.37 -2.26 10.45
C LYS A 161 3.59 -2.08 8.95
N ASN A 162 3.11 -3.03 8.14
CA ASN A 162 3.23 -2.94 6.70
C ASN A 162 2.34 -1.83 6.11
N VAL A 163 1.19 -1.52 6.71
CA VAL A 163 0.37 -0.38 6.25
C VAL A 163 1.11 0.94 6.44
N TYR A 164 1.64 1.21 7.64
CA TYR A 164 2.42 2.42 7.90
C TYR A 164 3.60 2.56 6.92
N ARG A 165 4.37 1.49 6.74
CA ARG A 165 5.52 1.49 5.83
C ARG A 165 5.14 1.75 4.37
N LEU A 166 4.04 1.16 3.91
CA LEU A 166 3.52 1.44 2.56
C LEU A 166 3.05 2.90 2.42
N LEU A 167 2.43 3.48 3.45
CA LEU A 167 2.04 4.89 3.44
C LEU A 167 3.28 5.80 3.35
N VAL A 168 4.36 5.47 4.06
CA VAL A 168 5.65 6.19 3.92
C VAL A 168 6.21 6.07 2.51
N ILE A 169 6.22 4.87 1.93
CA ILE A 169 6.64 4.67 0.52
C ILE A 169 5.78 5.55 -0.41
N ALA A 170 4.45 5.58 -0.22
CA ALA A 170 3.57 6.40 -1.03
C ALA A 170 3.91 7.90 -0.90
N LEU A 171 4.22 8.40 0.31
CA LEU A 171 4.65 9.79 0.52
C LEU A 171 5.98 10.11 -0.16
N GLU A 172 6.94 9.19 -0.14
CA GLU A 172 8.23 9.35 -0.83
C GLU A 172 8.08 9.43 -2.36
N ILE A 173 7.09 8.75 -2.92
CA ILE A 173 6.78 8.84 -4.36
C ILE A 173 5.99 10.12 -4.64
N LEU A 174 4.97 10.41 -3.83
CA LEU A 174 4.12 11.59 -3.98
C LEU A 174 4.91 12.89 -3.84
N SER A 175 5.91 12.97 -2.96
CA SER A 175 6.74 14.17 -2.80
C SER A 175 7.52 14.57 -4.05
N LYS A 176 7.68 13.65 -5.02
CA LYS A 176 8.28 13.94 -6.34
C LYS A 176 7.28 14.55 -7.32
N LEU A 177 5.99 14.61 -6.95
CA LEU A 177 4.87 15.10 -7.75
C LEU A 177 4.29 16.43 -7.24
N VAL A 178 4.66 16.89 -6.04
CA VAL A 178 4.14 18.13 -5.42
C VAL A 178 5.18 19.24 -5.43
#